data_AF-A0A3A4XU36-F1
#
_entry.id   AF-A0A3A4XU36-F1
#
_cell.length_a   1.000
_cell.length_b   1.000
_cell.length_c   1.000
_cell.angle_alpha   90.00
_cell.angle_beta   90.00
_cell.angle_gamma   90.00
#
_symmetry.space_group_name_H-M   'P 1'
#
loop_
_entity.id
_entity.type
_entity.pdbx_description
1 polymer ?
#
loop_
_entity_poly.entity_id
_entity_poly.type
_entity_poly.pdbx_seq_one_letter_code
_entity_poly.pdbx_strand_id
1 'polypeptide(L)'
;MILIACARSALFAIAETHAVDSERGLLQALKEKKIAYVLMDTSPAFDQWSQLSRQYEVRSTPTCIVLKPGQQEIRYTGSLDIPAGIDMLIKELTPDI
;
A
#
# COMPACT_ATOMS: atom_id res chain seq x y z
N MET A 1 5.23 -7.83 -11.86
CA MET A 1 4.06 -6.98 -11.52
C MET A 1 2.76 -7.74 -11.32
N ILE A 2 2.41 -8.76 -12.14
CA ILE A 2 1.12 -9.48 -12.02
C ILE A 2 0.93 -10.18 -10.66
N LEU A 3 2.00 -10.76 -10.08
CA LEU A 3 1.92 -11.48 -8.78
C LEU A 3 1.59 -10.59 -7.57
N ILE A 4 2.05 -9.33 -7.54
CA ILE A 4 1.86 -8.42 -6.39
C ILE A 4 0.42 -7.89 -6.34
N ALA A 5 -0.18 -7.59 -7.50
CA ALA A 5 -1.57 -7.14 -7.59
C ALA A 5 -2.55 -8.22 -7.11
N CYS A 6 -2.29 -9.49 -7.44
CA CYS A 6 -3.11 -10.63 -7.00
C CYS A 6 -3.04 -10.83 -5.48
N ALA A 7 -1.86 -10.71 -4.87
CA ALA A 7 -1.70 -10.87 -3.43
C ALA A 7 -2.45 -9.80 -2.64
N ARG A 8 -2.33 -8.52 -3.04
CA ARG A 8 -3.03 -7.42 -2.37
C ARG A 8 -4.54 -7.58 -2.41
N SER A 9 -5.13 -7.81 -3.59
CA SER A 9 -6.58 -7.99 -3.71
C SER A 9 -7.10 -9.18 -2.92
N ALA A 10 -6.32 -10.27 -2.85
CA ALA A 10 -6.68 -11.42 -2.04
C ALA A 10 -6.64 -11.13 -0.54
N LEU A 11 -5.64 -10.38 -0.06
CA LEU A 11 -5.55 -9.95 1.34
C LEU A 11 -6.74 -9.06 1.73
N PHE A 12 -7.14 -8.11 0.87
CA PHE A 12 -8.33 -7.30 1.10
C PHE A 12 -9.60 -8.16 1.17
N ALA A 13 -9.79 -9.07 0.21
CA ALA A 13 -10.94 -9.96 0.21
C ALA A 13 -10.98 -10.88 1.45
N ILE A 14 -9.82 -11.31 1.96
CA ILE A 14 -9.75 -12.07 3.22
C ILE A 14 -10.13 -11.18 4.41
N ALA A 15 -9.57 -9.97 4.48
CA ALA A 15 -9.83 -9.03 5.57
C ALA A 15 -11.31 -8.62 5.67
N GLU A 16 -11.99 -8.41 4.54
CA GLU A 16 -13.43 -8.09 4.47
C GLU A 16 -14.31 -9.15 5.13
N THR A 17 -13.89 -10.42 5.13
CA THR A 17 -14.66 -11.50 5.77
C THR A 17 -14.55 -11.53 7.28
N HIS A 18 -13.57 -10.85 7.87
CA HIS A 18 -13.22 -10.92 9.29
C HIS A 18 -13.01 -12.35 9.84
N ALA A 19 -12.82 -13.35 8.97
CA ALA A 19 -12.79 -14.76 9.33
C ALA A 19 -11.39 -15.27 9.72
N VAL A 20 -10.36 -14.45 9.58
CA VAL A 20 -8.95 -14.80 9.81
C VAL A 20 -8.35 -13.86 10.85
N ASP A 21 -7.98 -14.41 12.00
CA ASP A 21 -7.38 -13.71 13.13
C ASP A 21 -5.98 -14.26 13.50
N SER A 22 -5.49 -15.25 12.76
CA SER A 22 -4.24 -15.94 13.01
C SER A 22 -3.42 -16.11 11.74
N GLU A 23 -2.10 -16.15 11.91
CA GLU A 23 -1.16 -16.39 10.81
C GLU A 23 -1.47 -17.71 10.09
N ARG A 24 -1.77 -18.78 10.84
CA ARG A 24 -2.15 -20.07 10.27
C ARG A 24 -3.42 -19.97 9.41
N GLY A 25 -4.43 -19.23 9.87
CA GLY A 25 -5.66 -18.99 9.10
C GLY A 25 -5.38 -18.22 7.81
N LEU A 26 -4.48 -17.22 7.87
CA LEU A 26 -4.08 -16.43 6.72
C LEU A 26 -3.36 -17.28 5.67
N LEU A 27 -2.40 -18.11 6.09
CA LEU A 27 -1.66 -19.01 5.21
C LEU A 27 -2.60 -20.01 4.50
N GLN A 28 -3.58 -20.55 5.22
CA GLN A 28 -4.59 -21.45 4.65
C GLN A 28 -5.44 -20.73 3.60
N ALA A 29 -5.94 -19.53 3.90
CA ALA A 29 -6.76 -18.74 2.97
C ALA A 29 -5.97 -18.33 1.70
N LEU A 30 -4.68 -17.99 1.84
CA LEU A 30 -3.81 -17.69 0.70
C LEU A 30 -3.56 -18.93 -0.16
N LYS A 31 -3.35 -20.10 0.45
CA LYS A 31 -3.18 -21.38 -0.23
C LYS A 31 -4.43 -21.76 -1.05
N GLU A 32 -5.62 -21.58 -0.48
CA GLU A 32 -6.89 -21.83 -1.16
C GLU A 32 -7.08 -20.93 -2.39
N LYS A 33 -6.60 -19.68 -2.31
CA LYS A 33 -6.56 -18.74 -3.44
C LYS A 33 -5.40 -19.00 -4.42
N LYS A 34 -4.66 -20.10 -4.26
CA LYS A 34 -3.49 -20.48 -5.08
C LYS A 34 -2.39 -19.41 -5.11
N ILE A 35 -2.27 -18.63 -4.04
CA ILE A 35 -1.24 -17.62 -3.90
C ILE A 35 -0.05 -18.30 -3.21
N ALA A 36 1.06 -18.40 -3.94
CA ALA A 36 2.30 -18.90 -3.38
C ALA A 36 2.78 -17.92 -2.31
N TYR A 37 2.58 -18.29 -1.04
CA TYR A 37 3.19 -17.61 0.08
C TYR A 37 4.55 -18.27 0.33
N VAL A 38 5.61 -17.60 -0.10
CA VAL A 38 6.94 -17.92 0.42
C VAL A 38 6.99 -17.34 1.83
N LEU A 39 7.32 -18.17 2.83
CA LEU A 39 7.66 -17.72 4.18
C LEU A 39 8.90 -16.82 4.10
N MET A 40 8.69 -15.57 3.71
CA MET A 40 9.66 -14.51 3.87
C MET A 40 9.38 -13.86 5.20
N ASP A 41 10.41 -13.66 6.00
CA ASP A 41 10.31 -12.80 7.17
C ASP A 41 9.90 -11.39 6.71
N THR A 42 8.69 -10.97 7.07
CA THR A 42 8.14 -9.66 6.72
C THR A 42 8.50 -8.58 7.74
N SER A 43 9.09 -8.95 8.89
CA SER A 43 9.46 -8.01 9.94
C SER A 43 10.34 -6.85 9.43
N PRO A 44 11.37 -7.08 8.60
CA PRO A 44 12.19 -5.97 8.09
C PRO A 44 11.39 -4.96 7.26
N ALA A 45 10.47 -5.43 6.42
CA ALA A 45 9.62 -4.57 5.61
C ALA A 45 8.61 -3.83 6.49
N PHE A 46 8.01 -4.52 7.45
CA PHE A 46 7.05 -3.95 8.40
C PHE A 46 7.68 -2.83 9.24
N ASP A 47 8.90 -3.03 9.75
CA ASP A 47 9.62 -2.04 10.54
C ASP A 47 9.95 -0.80 9.72
N GLN A 48 10.45 -0.98 8.49
CA GLN A 48 10.72 0.12 7.57
C GLN A 48 9.44 0.92 7.25
N TRP A 49 8.34 0.23 6.99
CA TRP A 49 7.07 0.89 6.66
C TRP A 49 6.51 1.63 7.87
N SER A 50 6.59 1.03 9.06
CA SER A 50 6.20 1.66 10.33
C SER A 50 7.04 2.90 10.64
N GLN A 51 8.34 2.85 10.34
CA GLN A 51 9.22 4.01 10.46
C GLN A 51 8.80 5.12 9.49
N LEU A 52 8.56 4.81 8.22
CA LEU A 52 8.10 5.79 7.22
C LEU A 52 6.75 6.41 7.63
N SER A 53 5.79 5.60 8.09
CA SER A 53 4.50 6.11 8.56
C SER A 53 4.67 7.08 9.74
N ARG A 54 5.59 6.80 10.67
CA ARG A 54 5.89 7.73 11.78
C ARG A 54 6.60 8.99 11.31
N GLN A 55 7.62 8.84 10.47
CA GLN A 55 8.41 9.95 9.94
C GLN A 55 7.53 10.95 9.19
N TYR A 56 6.61 10.46 8.37
CA TYR A 56 5.67 11.29 7.61
C TYR A 56 4.33 11.46 8.32
N GLU A 57 4.24 11.24 9.63
CA GLU A 57 3.02 11.43 10.42
C GLU A 57 1.74 10.90 9.75
N VAL A 58 1.77 9.71 9.16
CA VAL A 58 0.64 9.08 8.50
C VAL A 58 -0.35 8.62 9.58
N ARG A 59 -1.48 9.33 9.71
CA ARG A 59 -2.50 9.07 10.76
C ARG A 59 -3.68 8.23 10.28
N SER A 60 -3.84 8.07 8.98
CA SER A 60 -4.93 7.28 8.38
C SER A 60 -4.46 6.72 7.04
N THR A 61 -5.20 5.74 6.53
CA THR A 61 -4.97 5.15 5.20
C THR A 61 -6.25 5.25 4.37
N PRO A 62 -6.16 5.44 3.04
CA PRO A 62 -4.92 5.58 2.26
C PRO A 62 -4.30 6.99 2.38
N THR A 63 -2.96 7.08 2.34
CA THR A 63 -2.20 8.33 2.26
C THR A 63 -1.12 8.20 1.20
N CYS A 64 -0.92 9.26 0.42
CA CYS A 64 0.16 9.40 -0.55
C CYS A 64 1.02 10.60 -0.14
N ILE A 65 2.34 10.38 -0.04
CA ILE A 65 3.33 11.43 0.25
C ILE A 65 4.21 11.59 -0.99
N VAL A 66 4.36 12.83 -1.42
CA VAL A 66 5.16 13.19 -2.60
C VAL A 66 6.34 14.02 -2.14
N LEU A 67 7.53 13.56 -2.48
CA LEU A 67 8.80 14.22 -2.17
C LEU A 67 9.40 14.71 -3.48
N LYS A 68 9.60 16.03 -3.59
CA LYS A 68 10.26 16.66 -4.73
C LYS A 68 11.56 17.32 -4.25
N PRO A 69 12.69 17.17 -4.95
CA PRO A 69 13.95 17.79 -4.55
C PRO A 69 13.79 19.31 -4.35
N GLY A 70 14.23 19.82 -3.20
CA GLY A 70 14.17 21.25 -2.88
C GLY A 70 12.78 21.79 -2.56
N GLN A 71 11.75 20.94 -2.46
CA GLN A 71 10.39 21.34 -2.10
C GLN A 71 9.95 20.68 -0.78
N GLN A 72 8.95 21.27 -0.14
CA GLN A 72 8.29 20.64 0.99
C GLN A 72 7.51 19.40 0.53
N GLU A 73 7.33 18.46 1.45
CA GLU A 73 6.49 17.29 1.21
C GLU A 73 5.03 17.70 0.92
N ILE A 74 4.41 16.99 -0.04
CA ILE A 74 2.99 17.16 -0.36
C ILE A 74 2.26 15.91 0.08
N ARG A 75 1.15 16.08 0.79
CA ARG A 75 0.32 15.00 1.34
C ARG A 75 -1.05 14.98 0.69
N TYR A 76 -1.47 13.81 0.24
CA TYR A 76 -2.83 13.53 -0.21
C TYR A 76 -3.41 12.37 0.61
N THR A 77 -4.66 12.47 1.04
CA THR A 77 -5.29 11.45 1.92
C THR A 77 -6.67 11.06 1.39
N GLY A 78 -6.99 9.77 1.47
CA GLY A 78 -8.30 9.27 1.05
C GLY A 78 -8.45 9.06 -0.45
N SER A 79 -9.64 8.61 -0.85
CA SER A 79 -9.96 8.20 -2.21
C SER A 79 -10.24 9.35 -3.18
N LEU A 80 -10.38 10.58 -2.69
CA LEU A 80 -10.62 11.77 -3.52
C LEU A 80 -9.33 12.54 -3.79
N ASP A 81 -8.58 12.88 -2.75
CA ASP A 81 -7.39 13.72 -2.87
C ASP A 81 -6.24 13.01 -3.57
N ILE A 82 -6.10 11.69 -3.36
CA ILE A 82 -5.00 10.91 -3.95
C ILE A 82 -5.09 10.89 -5.47
N PRO A 83 -6.22 10.50 -6.12
CA PRO A 83 -6.32 10.57 -7.58
C PRO A 83 -6.10 11.99 -8.12
N ALA A 84 -6.73 13.00 -7.51
CA ALA A 84 -6.57 14.39 -7.94
C ALA A 84 -5.11 14.87 -7.86
N GLY A 85 -4.41 14.50 -6.77
CA GLY A 85 -2.99 14.80 -6.60
C GLY A 85 -2.11 14.11 -7.63
N ILE A 86 -2.39 12.85 -7.95
CA ILE A 86 -1.68 12.10 -8.99
C ILE A 86 -1.90 12.75 -10.36
N ASP A 87 -3.13 13.15 -10.71
CA ASP A 87 -3.43 13.83 -11.98
C ASP A 87 -2.67 15.16 -12.11
N MET A 88 -2.55 15.93 -11.03
CA MET A 88 -1.74 17.16 -11.01
C MET A 88 -0.26 16.85 -11.25
N LEU A 89 0.30 15.85 -10.56
CA LEU A 89 1.68 15.45 -10.75
C LEU A 89 1.97 14.97 -12.18
N ILE A 90 1.07 14.21 -12.78
CA ILE A 90 1.22 13.75 -14.16
C ILE A 90 1.27 14.95 -15.12
N LYS A 91 0.40 15.94 -14.94
CA LYS A 91 0.40 17.18 -15.74
C LYS A 91 1.70 17.98 -15.58
N GLU A 92 2.22 18.09 -14.36
CA GLU A 92 3.48 18.78 -14.08
C GLU A 92 4.69 18.07 -14.69
N LEU A 93 4.72 16.74 -14.66
CA LEU A 93 5.83 15.92 -15.16
C LEU A 93 5.78 15.70 -16.68
N THR A 94 4.62 15.93 -17.29
CA THR A 94 4.40 15.79 -18.74
C THR A 94 3.83 17.10 -19.29
N PRO A 95 4.61 18.20 -19.25
CA PRO A 95 4.18 19.44 -19.87
C PRO A 95 4.22 19.22 -21.39
N ASP A 96 3.03 19.13 -21.98
CA ASP A 96 2.72 19.11 -23.42
C ASP A 96 3.20 17.88 -24.22
N ILE A 97 2.29 16.89 -24.32
CA ILE A 97 1.85 16.38 -25.63
C ILE A 97 0.54 17.11 -25.98
#